data_AF-A0A3L7NVJ7-F1
#
_entry.id   AF-A0A3L7NVJ7-F1
#
_cell.length_a   1.000
_cell.length_b   1.000
_cell.length_c   1.000
_cell.angle_alpha   90.00
_cell.angle_beta   90.00
_cell.angle_gamma   90.00
#
_symmetry.space_group_name_H-M   'P 1'
#
loop_
_entity.id
_entity.type
_entity.pdbx_description
1 polymer ?
#
loop_
_entity_poly.entity_id
_entity_poly.type
_entity_poly.pdbx_seq_one_letter_code
_entity_poly.pdbx_strand_id
1 'polypeptide(L)'
;MTSQLTDRLCRLTLMEILPALGSGDCAGFGAAVSEYGRLIGEYFSPVQGGVFADPQIRDIVLTHPLIGHNLVQSSWGPSVVTFTPSASAAEDLYREWESVVAPAQWQIDISRPLNHGAMIHAPRGSCE
;
A
#
# COMPACT_ATOMS: atom_id res chain seq x y z
N MET A 1 6.06 10.48 -19.51
CA MET A 1 6.78 10.48 -18.21
C MET A 1 8.08 11.22 -18.41
N THR A 2 8.44 12.16 -17.54
CA THR A 2 9.70 12.92 -17.67
C THR A 2 10.87 12.06 -17.19
N SER A 3 12.09 12.35 -17.67
CA SER A 3 13.31 11.71 -17.16
C SER A 3 13.47 11.94 -15.66
N GLN A 4 13.23 13.17 -15.21
CA GLN A 4 13.32 13.55 -13.79
C GLN A 4 12.40 12.73 -12.87
N LEU A 5 11.16 12.43 -13.29
CA LEU A 5 10.25 11.59 -12.51
C LEU A 5 10.77 10.15 -12.45
N THR A 6 11.24 9.62 -13.58
CA THR A 6 11.83 8.27 -13.63
C THR A 6 13.05 8.18 -12.72
N ASP A 7 13.96 9.15 -12.77
CA ASP A 7 15.13 9.23 -11.90
C ASP A 7 14.75 9.26 -10.42
N ARG A 8 13.70 10.03 -10.08
CA ARG A 8 13.19 10.11 -8.71
C ARG A 8 12.64 8.77 -8.23
N LEU A 9 11.85 8.09 -9.08
CA LEU A 9 11.29 6.77 -8.77
C LEU A 9 12.39 5.73 -8.63
N CYS A 10 13.36 5.70 -9.54
CA CYS A 10 14.53 4.81 -9.45
C CYS A 10 15.32 5.05 -8.14
N ARG A 11 15.55 6.32 -7.77
CA ARG A 11 16.22 6.66 -6.51
C ARG A 11 15.42 6.19 -5.30
N LEU A 12 14.10 6.42 -5.27
CA LEU A 12 13.23 5.93 -4.19
C LEU A 12 13.32 4.41 -4.07
N THR A 13 13.21 3.69 -5.18
CA THR A 13 13.30 2.23 -5.19
C THR A 13 14.66 1.75 -4.67
N LEU A 14 15.75 2.23 -5.26
CA LEU A 14 17.10 1.70 -5.01
C LEU A 14 17.70 2.18 -3.68
N MET A 15 17.40 3.40 -3.26
CA MET A 15 18.07 4.05 -2.12
C MET A 15 17.20 4.12 -0.86
N GLU A 16 15.89 3.90 -0.97
CA GLU A 16 14.97 4.06 0.17
C GLU A 16 14.15 2.78 0.39
N ILE A 17 13.39 2.31 -0.60
CA ILE A 17 12.51 1.14 -0.48
C ILE A 17 13.30 -0.15 -0.24
N LEU A 18 14.27 -0.48 -1.10
CA LEU A 18 15.03 -1.72 -0.99
C LEU A 18 15.89 -1.78 0.29
N PRO A 19 16.63 -0.72 0.68
CA PRO A 19 17.38 -0.71 1.93
C PRO A 19 16.48 -0.86 3.17
N ALA A 20 15.36 -0.14 3.23
CA ALA A 20 14.43 -0.23 4.35
C ALA A 20 13.83 -1.64 4.49
N LEU A 21 13.49 -2.28 3.36
CA LEU A 21 13.06 -3.68 3.34
C LEU A 21 14.17 -4.61 3.86
N GLY A 22 15.41 -4.42 3.40
CA GLY A 22 16.55 -5.24 3.79
C GLY A 22 16.93 -5.11 5.27
N SER A 23 16.70 -3.95 5.89
CA SER A 23 16.97 -3.71 7.31
C SER A 23 15.77 -3.96 8.22
N GLY A 24 14.60 -4.32 7.68
CA GLY A 24 13.37 -4.46 8.45
C GLY A 24 12.80 -3.14 8.99
N ASP A 25 13.15 -2.01 8.37
CA ASP A 25 12.61 -0.69 8.72
C ASP A 25 11.23 -0.49 8.07
N CYS A 26 10.18 -0.91 8.78
CA CYS A 26 8.81 -0.78 8.31
C CYS A 26 8.37 0.68 8.11
N ALA A 27 8.84 1.60 8.95
CA ALA A 27 8.44 3.00 8.89
C ALA A 27 9.06 3.68 7.65
N GLY A 28 10.37 3.49 7.44
CA GLY A 28 11.06 3.95 6.24
C GLY A 28 10.49 3.33 4.96
N PHE A 29 10.17 2.03 4.98
CA PHE A 29 9.56 1.34 3.85
C PHE A 29 8.20 1.94 3.49
N GLY A 30 7.30 2.09 4.47
CA GLY A 30 5.97 2.66 4.26
C GLY A 30 6.00 4.08 3.71
N ALA A 31 6.89 4.93 4.26
CA ALA A 31 7.07 6.29 3.78
C ALA A 31 7.57 6.34 2.32
N ALA A 32 8.59 5.55 1.99
CA ALA A 32 9.17 5.52 0.65
C ALA A 32 8.20 4.97 -0.42
N VAL A 33 7.46 3.91 -0.10
CA VAL A 33 6.45 3.32 -1.00
C VAL A 33 5.28 4.29 -1.22
N SER A 34 4.88 5.04 -0.20
CA SER A 34 3.76 5.99 -0.31
C SER A 34 4.13 7.22 -1.12
N GLU A 35 5.37 7.72 -0.96
CA GLU A 35 5.90 8.76 -1.84
C GLU A 35 6.00 8.28 -3.29
N TYR A 36 6.46 7.04 -3.51
CA TYR A 36 6.46 6.42 -4.85
C TYR A 36 5.04 6.37 -5.42
N GLY A 37 4.06 5.90 -4.64
CA GLY A 37 2.65 5.83 -5.00
C GLY A 37 2.05 7.19 -5.34
N ARG A 38 2.33 8.22 -4.53
CA ARG A 38 1.88 9.59 -4.78
C ARG A 38 2.41 10.13 -6.11
N LEU A 39 3.70 9.96 -6.38
CA LEU A 39 4.34 10.43 -7.62
C LEU A 39 3.74 9.75 -8.87
N ILE A 40 3.50 8.44 -8.79
CA ILE A 40 2.80 7.69 -9.85
C ILE A 40 1.36 8.17 -10.00
N GLY A 41 0.65 8.35 -8.87
CA GLY A 41 -0.72 8.83 -8.85
C GLY A 41 -0.89 10.23 -9.46
N GLU A 42 0.03 11.14 -9.16
CA GLU A 42 0.09 12.48 -9.76
C GLU A 42 0.30 12.42 -11.27
N TYR A 43 1.23 11.58 -11.72
CA TYR A 43 1.50 11.39 -13.14
C TYR A 43 0.28 10.87 -13.90
N PHE A 44 -0.46 9.92 -13.33
CA PHE A 44 -1.67 9.36 -13.94
C PHE A 44 -2.97 10.12 -13.59
N SER A 45 -2.90 11.15 -12.76
CA SER A 45 -4.08 11.92 -12.35
C SER A 45 -4.95 12.45 -13.48
N PRO A 46 -4.41 12.87 -14.66
CA PRO A 46 -5.26 13.34 -15.76
C PRO A 46 -6.15 12.26 -16.37
N VAL A 47 -5.80 10.98 -16.20
CA VAL A 47 -6.55 9.85 -16.78
C VAL A 47 -7.30 9.02 -15.74
N GLN A 48 -6.84 8.97 -14.48
CA GLN A 48 -7.53 8.24 -13.41
C GLN A 48 -8.47 9.12 -12.56
N GLY A 49 -8.43 10.45 -12.70
CA GLY A 49 -9.32 11.38 -11.98
C GLY A 49 -8.79 11.93 -10.65
N GLY A 50 -7.52 11.70 -10.32
CA GLY A 50 -6.85 12.21 -9.12
C GLY A 50 -5.55 11.48 -8.79
N VAL A 51 -4.89 11.85 -7.69
CA VAL A 51 -3.73 11.08 -7.17
C VAL A 51 -4.18 9.67 -6.78
N PHE A 52 -5.34 9.57 -6.13
CA PHE A 52 -6.11 8.36 -5.95
C PHE A 52 -7.29 8.38 -6.92
N ALA A 53 -7.65 7.21 -7.45
CA ALA A 53 -8.77 7.04 -8.38
C ALA A 53 -10.13 7.29 -7.69
N ASP A 54 -10.26 6.87 -6.43
CA ASP A 54 -11.49 7.09 -5.64
C ASP A 54 -11.42 8.43 -4.87
N PRO A 55 -12.39 9.35 -5.07
CA PRO A 55 -12.50 10.58 -4.29
C PRO A 55 -12.58 10.37 -2.78
N GLN A 56 -13.23 9.30 -2.30
CA GLN A 56 -13.39 9.05 -0.87
C GLN A 56 -12.03 8.80 -0.19
N ILE A 57 -11.13 8.08 -0.85
CA ILE A 57 -9.76 7.86 -0.37
C ILE A 57 -9.02 9.18 -0.26
N ARG A 58 -9.15 10.05 -1.27
CA ARG A 58 -8.54 11.38 -1.26
C ARG A 58 -9.05 12.21 -0.10
N ASP A 59 -10.36 12.18 0.17
CA ASP A 59 -10.95 12.92 1.28
C ASP A 59 -10.46 12.39 2.64
N ILE A 60 -10.34 11.07 2.81
CA ILE A 60 -9.76 10.46 4.02
C ILE A 60 -8.30 10.89 4.20
N VAL A 61 -7.48 10.84 3.16
CA VAL A 61 -6.08 11.28 3.22
C VAL A 61 -5.95 12.74 3.65
N LEU A 62 -6.86 13.60 3.20
CA LEU A 62 -6.86 15.04 3.54
C LEU A 62 -7.40 15.32 4.94
N THR A 63 -8.41 14.58 5.39
CA THR A 63 -9.14 14.85 6.64
C THR A 63 -8.60 14.07 7.85
N HIS A 64 -7.93 12.94 7.61
CA HIS A 64 -7.41 12.05 8.63
C HIS A 64 -5.93 11.76 8.36
N PRO A 65 -5.02 12.75 8.51
CA PRO A 65 -3.63 12.61 8.11
C PRO A 65 -2.92 11.45 8.82
N LEU A 66 -3.21 11.17 10.10
CA LEU A 66 -2.63 10.03 10.83
C LEU A 66 -2.93 8.67 10.17
N ILE A 67 -4.13 8.54 9.59
CA ILE A 67 -4.62 7.34 8.91
C ILE A 67 -4.19 7.34 7.43
N GLY A 68 -4.20 8.52 6.81
CA GLY A 68 -3.77 8.76 5.44
C GLY A 68 -2.26 8.69 5.24
N HIS A 69 -1.48 8.84 6.31
CA HIS A 69 -0.04 8.70 6.29
C HIS A 69 0.32 7.28 5.86
N ASN A 70 1.21 7.22 4.87
CA ASN A 70 1.73 5.98 4.31
C ASN A 70 0.70 5.10 3.56
N LEU A 71 -0.35 5.69 2.98
CA LEU A 71 -1.21 4.98 2.03
C LEU A 71 -0.62 4.97 0.62
N VAL A 72 -0.70 3.81 -0.02
CA VAL A 72 -0.41 3.61 -1.43
C VAL A 72 -1.60 2.95 -2.13
N GLN A 73 -1.98 3.46 -3.30
CA GLN A 73 -2.97 2.81 -4.16
C GLN A 73 -2.35 1.57 -4.81
N SER A 74 -3.08 0.46 -4.80
CA SER A 74 -2.76 -0.69 -5.60
C SER A 74 -3.36 -0.54 -7.01
N SER A 75 -2.52 -0.68 -8.03
CA SER A 75 -2.96 -0.68 -9.44
C SER A 75 -3.78 0.58 -9.79
N TRP A 76 -4.90 0.41 -10.50
CA TRP A 76 -5.85 1.47 -10.86
C TRP A 76 -6.89 1.76 -9.77
N GLY A 77 -6.70 1.24 -8.56
CA GLY A 77 -7.64 1.40 -7.46
C GLY A 77 -8.90 0.51 -7.55
N PRO A 78 -9.86 0.69 -6.62
CA PRO A 78 -9.83 1.66 -5.53
C PRO A 78 -9.02 1.19 -4.31
N SER A 79 -8.48 -0.03 -4.29
CA SER A 79 -7.79 -0.54 -3.10
C SER A 79 -6.54 0.28 -2.73
N VAL A 80 -6.43 0.63 -1.46
CA VAL A 80 -5.20 1.19 -0.84
C VAL A 80 -4.62 0.23 0.18
N VAL A 81 -3.32 0.35 0.41
CA VAL A 81 -2.56 -0.45 1.36
C VAL A 81 -1.72 0.47 2.23
N THR A 82 -1.55 0.08 3.49
CA THR A 82 -0.59 0.67 4.43
C THR A 82 0.19 -0.46 5.11
N PHE A 83 1.33 -0.13 5.71
CA PHE A 83 2.27 -1.09 6.28
C PHE A 83 2.48 -0.79 7.76
N THR A 84 2.39 -1.83 8.59
CA THR A 84 2.59 -1.73 10.03
C THR A 84 3.68 -2.71 10.49
N PRO A 85 4.44 -2.36 11.55
CA PRO A 85 5.58 -3.18 12.00
C PRO A 85 5.17 -4.48 12.69
N SER A 86 3.89 -4.63 13.06
CA SER A 86 3.39 -5.79 13.80
C SER A 86 1.88 -5.98 13.62
N ALA A 87 1.39 -7.18 13.95
CA ALA A 87 -0.04 -7.47 13.95
C ALA A 87 -0.80 -6.58 14.95
N SER A 88 -0.24 -6.31 16.13
CA SER A 88 -0.86 -5.42 17.13
C SER A 88 -1.02 -3.99 16.57
N ALA A 89 0.02 -3.47 15.91
CA ALA A 89 -0.07 -2.15 15.28
C ALA A 89 -1.09 -2.13 14.12
N ALA A 90 -1.23 -3.25 13.39
CA ALA A 90 -2.28 -3.40 12.37
C ALA A 90 -3.69 -3.39 12.98
N GLU A 91 -3.89 -4.08 14.10
CA GLU A 91 -5.18 -4.10 14.81
C GLU A 91 -5.55 -2.73 15.38
N ASP A 92 -4.59 -2.00 15.93
CA ASP A 92 -4.82 -0.64 16.43
C ASP A 92 -5.22 0.29 15.28
N LEU A 93 -4.50 0.25 14.16
CA LEU A 93 -4.83 1.02 12.96
C LEU A 93 -6.17 0.59 12.34
N TYR A 94 -6.52 -0.70 12.37
CA TYR A 94 -7.82 -1.19 11.92
C TYR A 94 -8.95 -0.54 12.71
N ARG A 95 -8.84 -0.46 14.05
CA ARG A 95 -9.86 0.19 14.90
C ARG A 95 -9.98 1.68 14.60
N GLU A 96 -8.86 2.36 14.32
CA GLU A 96 -8.88 3.76 13.89
C GLU A 96 -9.63 3.92 12.56
N TRP A 97 -9.35 3.08 11.57
CA TRP A 97 -10.07 3.09 10.30
C TRP A 97 -11.56 2.81 10.47
N GLU A 98 -11.93 1.79 11.25
CA GLU A 98 -13.32 1.43 11.50
C GLU A 98 -14.13 2.57 12.15
N SER A 99 -13.46 3.46 12.89
CA SER A 99 -14.08 4.68 13.45
C SER A 99 -14.32 5.79 12.42
N VAL A 100 -13.58 5.78 11.30
CA VAL A 100 -13.61 6.82 10.27
C VAL A 100 -14.48 6.43 9.07
N VAL A 101 -14.47 5.15 8.70
CA VAL A 101 -15.21 4.66 7.54
C VAL A 101 -16.47 3.91 7.94
N ALA A 102 -17.54 4.07 7.15
CA ALA A 102 -18.75 3.29 7.36
C ALA A 102 -18.52 1.83 6.90
N PRO A 103 -18.75 0.80 7.75
CA PRO A 103 -18.52 -0.60 7.39
C PRO A 103 -19.27 -1.09 6.15
N ALA A 104 -20.41 -0.46 5.84
CA ALA A 104 -21.20 -0.78 4.65
C ALA A 104 -20.55 -0.36 3.32
N GLN A 105 -19.50 0.48 3.36
CA GLN A 105 -18.84 1.04 2.18
C GLN A 105 -17.39 0.56 2.01
N TRP A 106 -16.79 -0.05 3.04
CA TRP A 106 -15.38 -0.40 3.05
C TRP A 106 -15.16 -1.83 3.52
N GLN A 107 -14.28 -2.54 2.83
CA GLN A 107 -13.70 -3.79 3.29
C GLN A 107 -12.25 -3.52 3.71
N ILE A 108 -11.91 -3.88 4.94
CA ILE A 108 -10.58 -3.70 5.51
C ILE A 108 -10.07 -5.06 5.97
N ASP A 109 -8.94 -5.49 5.41
CA ASP A 109 -8.32 -6.77 5.72
C ASP A 109 -6.90 -6.56 6.25
N ILE A 110 -6.56 -7.25 7.35
CA ILE A 110 -5.18 -7.36 7.83
C ILE A 110 -4.57 -8.62 7.23
N SER A 111 -3.50 -8.45 6.47
CA SER A 111 -2.80 -9.55 5.81
C SER A 111 -1.29 -9.49 6.06
N ARG A 112 -0.63 -10.64 6.00
CA ARG A 112 0.83 -10.75 6.03
C ARG A 112 1.36 -10.92 4.61
N PRO A 113 2.51 -10.31 4.26
CA PRO A 113 3.15 -10.58 2.99
C PRO A 113 3.53 -12.06 2.88
N LEU A 114 3.30 -12.65 1.70
CA LEU A 114 3.69 -14.02 1.39
C LEU A 114 5.16 -14.04 0.94
N ASN A 115 6.03 -14.66 1.74
CA ASN A 115 7.46 -14.80 1.42
C ASN A 115 7.76 -16.04 0.56
N HIS A 116 6.76 -16.54 -0.17
CA HIS A 116 6.88 -17.64 -1.14
C HIS A 116 5.93 -17.39 -2.32
N GLY A 117 6.28 -17.92 -3.49
CA GLY A 117 5.41 -17.88 -4.67
C GLY A 117 4.31 -18.95 -4.62
N ALA A 118 3.63 -19.17 -5.74
CA ALA A 118 2.62 -20.23 -5.84
C ALA A 118 3.21 -21.62 -5.54
N MET A 119 2.54 -22.39 -4.70
CA MET A 119 2.91 -23.77 -4.38
C MET A 119 1.94 -24.74 -5.06
N ILE A 120 2.49 -25.76 -5.71
CA ILE A 120 1.71 -26.83 -6.35
C ILE A 120 1.80 -28.07 -5.47
N HIS A 121 0.66 -28.52 -4.95
CA HIS A 121 0.57 -29.80 -4.24
C HIS A 121 0.12 -30.87 -5.23
N ALA A 122 0.92 -31.93 -5.39
CA ALA A 122 0.48 -33.10 -6.14
C ALA A 122 -0.73 -33.73 -5.43
N PRO A 123 -1.78 -34.16 -6.16
CA PRO A 123 -2.87 -34.90 -5.56
C PRO A 123 -2.31 -36.16 -4.88
N ARG A 124 -2.75 -36.44 -3.64
CA ARG A 124 -2.36 -37.67 -2.93
C ARG A 124 -2.92 -38.86 -3.70
N GLY A 125 -2.09 -39.52 -4.50
CA GLY A 125 -2.41 -40.80 -5.10
C GLY A 125 -2.44 -41.86 -4.01
N SER A 126 -3.60 -42.45 -3.75
CA SER A 126 -3.70 -43.75 -3.09
C SER A 126 -3.00 -44.78 -3.98
N CYS A 127 -1.84 -45.25 -3.54
CA CYS A 127 -1.28 -46.50 -4.07
C CYS A 127 -2.11 -47.63 -3.47
N GLU A 128 -3.08 -48.15 -4.24
CA GLU A 128 -3.62 -49.50 -4.04
C GLU A 128 -2.77 -50.50 -4.81
#